data_AF-A0A7K3ZQB5-F1
#
_entry.id   AF-A0A7K3ZQB5-F1
#
_cell.length_a   1.000
_cell.length_b   1.000
_cell.length_c   1.000
_cell.angle_alpha   90.00
_cell.angle_beta   90.00
_cell.angle_gamma   90.00
#
_symmetry.space_group_name_H-M   'P 1'
#
loop_
_entity.id
_entity.type
_entity.pdbx_description
1 polymer ?
#
loop_
_entity_poly.entity_id
_entity_poly.type
_entity_poly.pdbx_seq_one_letter_code
_entity_poly.pdbx_strand_id
1 'polypeptide(L)'
;MVKARRSDYFTYGVSHVEIEEFVEQHECVKDYLNQWPKDGSTYIEKSVGIVRFFRYLKVVHNLDLTPAEFLDTHLAKRSMQKVAERQWALKLALSYSRDNEDLKNSAMHYKYSAFYLPVKGFCDCHEVPLTASTGLFKKKERRKTKDTPLTIDFVKRALGALPQRERAISMCQLQAGQAIKQVLVDMNCQAKRVFREIDMGKERIRFDFDERKGNGFAYFSFISRDAIQEIQKWRLQRKKILNQLGMESDYIFITESGKPLSTKKYHTLTWYHYKKAGLYKGSHSVRSHGFRKFFEQEASPPERNVSKGYVSFMMGHSSPQDQDRTNPLDVVGGVYDGAPRVYPGVVEREYEKLEPFLNIYSGGSQGSPVGVMPRKQQEALAVFAEMLNSNPEKMRKFQKFLLEL
;
A
#
# COMPACT_ATOMS: atom_id res chain seq x y z
N MET A 1 1.41 12.52 -37.32
CA MET A 1 2.84 12.65 -36.95
C MET A 1 2.99 12.58 -35.43
N VAL A 2 3.28 11.40 -34.90
CA VAL A 2 3.56 11.20 -33.47
C VAL A 2 5.01 11.59 -33.22
N LYS A 3 5.25 12.58 -32.36
CA LYS A 3 6.60 12.97 -31.94
C LYS A 3 7.30 11.78 -31.29
N ALA A 4 8.31 11.25 -31.98
CA ALA A 4 9.25 10.27 -31.45
C ALA A 4 9.89 10.83 -30.16
N ARG A 5 9.49 10.29 -29.01
CA ARG A 5 10.16 10.54 -27.74
C ARG A 5 11.42 9.68 -27.73
N ARG A 6 12.59 10.34 -27.76
CA ARG A 6 13.94 9.80 -27.53
C ARG A 6 13.96 8.34 -27.09
N SER A 7 14.00 7.42 -28.06
CA SER A 7 14.47 6.05 -27.84
C SER A 7 15.99 6.13 -27.87
N ASP A 8 16.62 6.43 -26.74
CA ASP A 8 18.05 6.19 -26.61
C ASP A 8 18.22 4.66 -26.49
N TYR A 9 18.88 4.14 -27.51
CA TYR A 9 18.79 2.79 -28.03
C TYR A 9 19.52 1.77 -27.16
N PHE A 10 18.85 0.65 -26.88
CA PHE A 10 19.59 -0.58 -26.64
C PHE A 10 20.42 -0.88 -27.88
N THR A 11 21.68 -1.27 -27.71
CA THR A 11 22.54 -1.72 -28.82
C THR A 11 21.96 -2.93 -29.57
N TYR A 12 21.01 -3.63 -28.93
CA TYR A 12 20.23 -4.76 -29.43
C TYR A 12 18.72 -4.45 -29.36
N GLY A 13 18.30 -3.32 -29.96
CA GLY A 13 16.88 -3.01 -30.15
C GLY A 13 16.12 -4.17 -30.82
N VAL A 14 14.79 -4.24 -30.61
CA VAL A 14 13.93 -5.24 -31.24
C VAL A 14 12.73 -4.52 -31.86
N SER A 15 12.43 -4.84 -33.12
CA SER A 15 11.27 -4.33 -33.85
C SER A 15 10.02 -5.16 -33.51
N HIS A 16 8.83 -4.62 -33.83
CA HIS A 16 7.58 -5.34 -33.64
C HIS A 16 7.53 -6.64 -34.45
N VAL A 17 8.01 -6.62 -35.69
CA VAL A 17 8.05 -7.80 -36.57
C VAL A 17 8.94 -8.88 -35.97
N GLU A 18 10.16 -8.53 -35.52
CA GLU A 18 11.06 -9.49 -34.87
C GLU A 18 10.45 -10.09 -33.60
N ILE A 19 9.64 -9.33 -32.87
CA ILE A 19 8.95 -9.85 -31.67
C ILE A 19 7.88 -10.86 -32.06
N GLU A 20 7.05 -10.55 -33.06
CA GLU A 20 5.98 -11.44 -33.53
C GLU A 20 6.57 -12.74 -34.09
N GLU A 21 7.57 -12.65 -34.97
CA GLU A 21 8.26 -13.82 -35.53
C GLU A 21 8.88 -14.69 -34.45
N PHE A 22 9.59 -14.08 -33.49
CA PHE A 22 10.23 -14.83 -32.40
C PHE A 22 9.22 -15.55 -31.51
N VAL A 23 8.09 -14.89 -31.19
CA VAL A 23 7.02 -15.51 -30.40
C VAL A 23 6.36 -16.63 -31.21
N GLU A 24 6.14 -16.46 -32.51
CA GLU A 24 5.53 -17.48 -33.36
C GLU A 24 6.40 -18.73 -33.52
N GLN A 25 7.72 -18.55 -33.59
CA GLN A 25 8.70 -19.63 -33.76
C GLN A 25 8.96 -20.46 -32.49
N HIS A 26 8.65 -19.93 -31.31
CA HIS A 26 9.03 -20.57 -30.04
C HIS A 26 7.81 -20.85 -29.15
N GLU A 27 7.36 -22.10 -29.14
CA GLU A 27 6.13 -22.51 -28.43
C GLU A 27 6.17 -22.23 -26.93
N CYS A 28 7.29 -22.50 -26.25
CA CYS A 28 7.47 -22.17 -24.84
C CYS A 28 7.33 -20.65 -24.54
N VAL A 29 7.66 -19.78 -25.50
CA VAL A 29 7.46 -18.34 -25.34
C VAL A 29 5.97 -18.00 -25.47
N LYS A 30 5.24 -18.64 -26.38
CA LYS A 30 3.77 -18.49 -26.47
C LYS A 30 3.08 -18.94 -25.20
N ASP A 31 3.42 -20.12 -24.68
CA ASP A 31 2.85 -20.68 -23.46
C ASP A 31 2.99 -19.71 -22.29
N TYR A 32 4.18 -19.11 -22.14
CA TYR A 32 4.42 -18.08 -21.14
C TYR A 32 3.54 -16.85 -21.36
N LEU A 33 3.46 -16.34 -22.59
CA LEU A 33 2.75 -15.10 -22.90
C LEU A 33 1.22 -15.23 -22.89
N ASN A 34 0.67 -16.42 -23.11
CA ASN A 34 -0.76 -16.73 -23.09
C ASN A 34 -1.43 -16.49 -21.72
N GLN A 35 -0.65 -16.22 -20.67
CA GLN A 35 -1.13 -15.76 -19.37
C GLN A 35 -1.75 -14.36 -19.41
N TRP A 36 -1.54 -13.60 -20.48
CA TRP A 36 -2.05 -12.24 -20.65
C TRP A 36 -2.78 -12.06 -21.97
N PRO A 37 -3.77 -11.14 -22.06
CA PRO A 37 -4.41 -10.80 -23.33
C PRO A 37 -3.37 -10.30 -24.34
N LYS A 38 -3.44 -10.81 -25.58
CA LYS A 38 -2.46 -10.54 -26.67
C LYS A 38 -2.27 -9.04 -26.95
N ASP A 39 -3.33 -8.25 -26.83
CA ASP A 39 -3.30 -6.79 -27.05
C ASP A 39 -3.03 -5.98 -25.76
N GLY A 40 -2.80 -6.68 -24.64
CA GLY A 40 -2.55 -6.06 -23.35
C GLY A 40 -1.15 -5.46 -23.25
N SER A 41 -1.02 -4.34 -22.52
CA SER A 41 0.29 -3.71 -22.28
C SER A 41 1.29 -4.66 -21.61
N THR A 42 0.81 -5.54 -20.72
CA THR A 42 1.65 -6.55 -20.08
C THR A 42 2.18 -7.58 -21.08
N TYR A 43 1.35 -8.09 -22.00
CA TYR A 43 1.80 -9.00 -23.05
C TYR A 43 2.94 -8.37 -23.85
N ILE A 44 2.74 -7.15 -24.35
CA ILE A 44 3.74 -6.43 -25.15
C ILE A 44 5.04 -6.22 -24.36
N GLU A 45 4.95 -5.77 -23.11
CA GLU A 45 6.13 -5.57 -22.25
C GLU A 45 6.90 -6.87 -22.01
N LYS A 46 6.20 -8.00 -21.79
CA LYS A 46 6.83 -9.31 -21.60
C LYS A 46 7.49 -9.82 -22.88
N SER A 47 6.82 -9.69 -24.03
CA SER A 47 7.34 -10.11 -25.33
C SER A 47 8.62 -9.34 -25.67
N VAL A 48 8.60 -8.01 -25.53
CA VAL A 48 9.78 -7.15 -25.75
C VAL A 48 10.94 -7.58 -24.85
N GLY A 49 10.67 -7.81 -23.55
CA GLY A 49 11.71 -8.18 -22.58
C GLY A 49 12.36 -9.53 -22.88
N ILE A 50 11.59 -10.52 -23.32
CA ILE A 50 12.10 -11.86 -23.67
C ILE A 50 12.92 -11.83 -24.95
N VAL A 51 12.36 -11.29 -26.04
CA VAL A 51 13.04 -11.26 -27.35
C VAL A 51 14.35 -10.49 -27.25
N ARG A 52 14.32 -9.35 -26.54
CA ARG A 52 15.52 -8.53 -26.31
C ARG A 52 16.55 -9.23 -25.43
N PHE A 53 16.15 -10.06 -24.47
CA PHE A 53 17.07 -10.87 -23.68
C PHE A 53 17.82 -11.89 -24.56
N PHE A 54 17.12 -12.62 -25.43
CA PHE A 54 17.77 -13.58 -26.33
C PHE A 54 18.67 -12.89 -27.36
N ARG A 55 18.26 -11.72 -27.87
CA ARG A 55 19.15 -10.89 -28.71
C ARG A 55 20.39 -10.43 -27.96
N TYR A 56 20.25 -10.06 -26.69
CA TYR A 56 21.39 -9.71 -25.83
C TYR A 56 22.35 -10.90 -25.62
N LEU A 57 21.84 -12.11 -25.39
CA LEU A 57 22.67 -13.32 -25.28
C LEU A 57 23.50 -13.54 -26.54
N LYS A 58 22.86 -13.43 -27.71
CA LYS A 58 23.53 -13.58 -29.01
C LYS A 58 24.59 -12.50 -29.26
N VAL A 59 24.23 -11.22 -29.09
CA VAL A 59 25.10 -10.09 -29.45
C VAL A 59 26.22 -9.87 -28.44
N VAL A 60 25.92 -9.95 -27.14
CA VAL A 60 26.86 -9.55 -26.07
C VAL A 60 27.65 -10.74 -25.53
N HIS A 61 27.04 -11.92 -25.45
CA HIS A 61 27.68 -13.13 -24.90
C HIS A 61 28.06 -14.15 -25.96
N ASN A 62 27.77 -13.90 -27.25
CA ASN A 62 27.96 -14.85 -28.34
C ASN A 62 27.29 -16.21 -28.06
N LEU A 63 26.13 -16.18 -27.41
CA LEU A 63 25.30 -17.35 -27.08
C LEU A 63 24.07 -17.34 -27.97
N ASP A 64 24.13 -18.07 -29.09
CA ASP A 64 23.00 -18.27 -29.99
C ASP A 64 22.17 -19.45 -29.53
N LEU A 65 21.34 -19.21 -28.51
CA LEU A 65 20.46 -20.20 -27.91
C LEU A 65 19.00 -19.86 -28.22
N THR A 66 18.23 -20.86 -28.60
CA THR A 66 16.77 -20.77 -28.58
C THR A 66 16.25 -20.74 -27.14
N PRO A 67 15.00 -20.29 -26.91
CA PRO A 67 14.40 -20.31 -25.58
C PRO A 67 14.34 -21.68 -24.92
N ALA A 68 14.06 -22.74 -25.69
CA ALA A 68 14.05 -24.11 -25.21
C ALA A 68 15.47 -24.57 -24.80
N GLU A 69 16.47 -24.35 -25.66
CA GLU A 69 17.86 -24.70 -25.35
C GLU A 69 18.40 -23.95 -24.12
N PHE A 70 17.97 -22.70 -23.92
CA PHE A 70 18.32 -21.95 -22.72
C PHE A 70 17.74 -22.58 -21.45
N LEU A 71 16.46 -23.00 -21.48
CA LEU A 71 15.83 -23.67 -20.35
C LEU A 71 16.50 -25.03 -20.05
N ASP A 72 16.75 -25.83 -21.08
CA ASP A 72 17.41 -27.14 -20.94
C ASP A 72 18.84 -27.00 -20.41
N THR A 73 19.60 -26.06 -20.96
CA THR A 73 20.96 -25.76 -20.51
C THR A 73 20.97 -25.28 -19.07
N HIS A 74 20.02 -24.42 -18.69
CA HIS A 74 19.89 -23.95 -17.31
C HIS A 74 19.55 -25.11 -16.36
N LEU A 75 18.59 -25.96 -16.72
CA LEU A 75 18.21 -27.13 -15.92
C LEU A 75 19.39 -28.09 -15.72
N ALA A 76 20.13 -28.41 -16.79
CA ALA A 76 21.32 -29.24 -16.73
C ALA A 76 22.41 -28.63 -15.82
N LYS A 77 22.67 -27.32 -15.96
CA LYS A 77 23.68 -26.61 -15.16
C LYS A 77 23.30 -26.47 -13.69
N ARG A 78 22.00 -26.42 -13.35
CA ARG A 78 21.52 -26.39 -11.96
C ARG A 78 21.87 -27.65 -11.17
N SER A 79 22.00 -28.78 -11.85
CA SER A 79 22.39 -30.06 -11.26
C SER A 79 23.90 -30.22 -11.07
N MET A 80 24.72 -29.27 -11.55
CA MET A 80 26.17 -29.32 -11.42
C MET A 80 26.65 -28.95 -10.00
N GLN A 81 27.76 -29.54 -9.57
CA GLN A 81 28.30 -29.28 -8.22
C GLN A 81 28.84 -27.84 -8.04
N LYS A 82 29.45 -27.28 -9.10
CA LYS A 82 30.07 -25.94 -9.05
C LYS A 82 29.00 -24.85 -8.94
N VAL A 83 29.11 -23.98 -7.94
CA VAL A 83 28.18 -22.84 -7.71
C VAL A 83 28.11 -21.91 -8.91
N ALA A 84 29.24 -21.67 -9.59
CA ALA A 84 29.30 -20.78 -10.75
C ALA A 84 28.44 -21.28 -11.92
N GLU A 85 28.41 -22.60 -12.15
CA GLU A 85 27.59 -23.24 -13.18
C GLU A 85 26.10 -23.17 -12.82
N ARG A 86 25.75 -23.46 -11.57
CA ARG A 86 24.37 -23.37 -11.08
C ARG A 86 23.76 -21.97 -11.18
N GLN A 87 24.59 -20.94 -11.21
CA GLN A 87 24.19 -19.53 -11.31
C GLN A 87 24.30 -18.97 -12.72
N TRP A 88 24.60 -19.80 -13.73
CA TRP A 88 24.86 -19.34 -15.10
C TRP A 88 23.72 -18.49 -15.68
N ALA A 89 22.50 -19.02 -15.76
CA ALA A 89 21.35 -18.29 -16.34
C ALA A 89 21.00 -17.03 -15.55
N LEU A 90 21.13 -17.09 -14.22
CA LEU A 90 20.92 -15.95 -13.34
C LEU A 90 21.94 -14.83 -13.61
N LYS A 91 23.22 -15.17 -13.76
CA LYS A 91 24.27 -14.19 -14.07
C LYS A 91 23.97 -13.49 -15.39
N LEU A 92 23.54 -14.24 -16.40
CA LEU A 92 23.12 -13.68 -17.70
C LEU A 92 21.90 -12.76 -17.57
N ALA A 93 20.87 -13.16 -16.82
CA ALA A 93 19.68 -12.34 -16.59
C ALA A 93 20.01 -11.05 -15.79
N LEU A 94 20.94 -11.11 -14.84
CA LEU A 94 21.40 -9.95 -14.07
C LEU A 94 22.28 -9.02 -14.91
N SER A 95 23.16 -9.58 -15.75
CA SER A 95 23.98 -8.78 -16.67
C SER A 95 23.13 -8.07 -17.71
N TYR A 96 22.06 -8.71 -18.17
CA TYR A 96 21.06 -8.10 -19.06
C TYR A 96 20.26 -6.96 -18.41
N SER A 97 20.02 -7.01 -17.11
CA SER A 97 19.12 -6.06 -16.44
C SER A 97 19.86 -5.07 -15.54
N ARG A 98 20.40 -5.55 -14.42
CA ARG A 98 21.01 -4.72 -13.38
C ARG A 98 22.34 -4.11 -13.83
N ASP A 99 23.19 -4.94 -14.43
CA ASP A 99 24.59 -4.61 -14.74
C ASP A 99 24.79 -4.16 -16.19
N ASN A 100 23.69 -3.91 -16.90
CA ASN A 100 23.72 -3.51 -18.30
C ASN A 100 24.13 -2.05 -18.48
N GLU A 101 25.13 -1.78 -19.31
CA GLU A 101 25.64 -0.43 -19.56
C GLU A 101 24.59 0.46 -20.25
N ASP A 102 23.79 -0.09 -21.17
CA ASP A 102 22.69 0.61 -21.85
C ASP A 102 21.65 1.15 -20.84
N LEU A 103 21.59 0.53 -19.66
CA LEU A 103 20.68 0.89 -18.58
C LEU A 103 21.34 1.70 -17.46
N LYS A 104 22.61 2.09 -17.55
CA LYS A 104 23.37 2.70 -16.44
C LYS A 104 22.61 3.84 -15.76
N ASN A 105 22.00 4.73 -16.54
CA ASN A 105 21.26 5.91 -16.07
C ASN A 105 19.76 5.69 -15.88
N SER A 106 19.24 4.49 -16.16
CA SER A 106 17.83 4.17 -15.96
C SER A 106 17.51 3.93 -14.48
N ALA A 107 16.29 4.30 -14.06
CA ALA A 107 15.84 4.04 -12.70
C ALA A 107 15.79 2.53 -12.42
N MET A 108 16.23 2.11 -11.22
CA MET A 108 16.31 0.69 -10.86
C MET A 108 14.98 -0.06 -11.07
N HIS A 109 13.85 0.56 -10.74
CA HIS A 109 12.54 -0.08 -10.92
C HIS A 109 12.31 -0.48 -12.38
N TYR A 110 12.71 0.35 -13.35
CA TYR A 110 12.59 0.06 -14.78
C TYR A 110 13.50 -1.10 -15.19
N LYS A 111 14.77 -1.10 -14.73
CA LYS A 111 15.70 -2.23 -14.96
C LYS A 111 15.10 -3.57 -14.50
N TYR A 112 14.41 -3.54 -13.36
CA TYR A 112 13.77 -4.73 -12.80
C TYR A 112 12.48 -5.11 -13.51
N SER A 113 11.53 -4.19 -13.67
CA SER A 113 10.19 -4.52 -14.15
C SER A 113 10.14 -4.82 -15.64
N ALA A 114 10.92 -4.09 -16.46
CA ALA A 114 10.87 -4.22 -17.92
C ALA A 114 11.83 -5.29 -18.47
N PHE A 115 12.88 -5.69 -17.74
CA PHE A 115 13.93 -6.57 -18.26
C PHE A 115 14.19 -7.81 -17.41
N TYR A 116 14.26 -7.68 -16.08
CA TYR A 116 14.47 -8.84 -15.22
C TYR A 116 13.19 -9.68 -15.03
N LEU A 117 12.06 -9.04 -14.75
CA LEU A 117 10.80 -9.76 -14.47
C LEU A 117 10.26 -10.58 -15.66
N PRO A 118 10.41 -10.15 -16.94
CA PRO A 118 10.06 -11.01 -18.06
C PRO A 118 10.88 -12.30 -18.08
N VAL A 119 12.21 -12.21 -17.99
CA VAL A 119 13.11 -13.37 -18.03
C VAL A 119 12.89 -14.29 -16.83
N LYS A 120 12.74 -13.72 -15.63
CA LYS A 120 12.43 -14.49 -14.42
C LYS A 120 11.08 -15.18 -14.55
N GLY A 121 10.04 -14.45 -14.95
CA GLY A 121 8.68 -14.99 -15.10
C GLY A 121 8.63 -16.13 -16.12
N PHE A 122 9.34 -15.99 -17.24
CA PHE A 122 9.48 -17.04 -18.24
C PHE A 122 10.12 -18.31 -17.65
N CYS A 123 11.21 -18.17 -16.91
CA CYS A 123 11.87 -19.32 -16.26
C CYS A 123 11.01 -19.95 -15.16
N ASP A 124 10.29 -19.14 -14.37
CA ASP A 124 9.38 -19.63 -13.33
C ASP A 124 8.19 -20.38 -13.93
N CYS A 125 7.63 -19.89 -15.05
CA CYS A 125 6.49 -20.49 -15.75
C CYS A 125 6.79 -21.92 -16.24
N HIS A 126 8.05 -22.19 -16.58
CA HIS A 126 8.50 -23.50 -17.05
C HIS A 126 9.15 -24.33 -15.92
N GLU A 127 8.93 -23.95 -14.66
CA GLU A 127 9.44 -24.67 -13.49
C GLU A 127 10.98 -24.77 -13.44
N VAL A 128 11.70 -23.91 -14.18
CA VAL A 128 13.17 -23.82 -14.16
C VAL A 128 13.62 -22.48 -13.54
N PRO A 129 13.28 -22.18 -12.27
CA PRO A 129 13.55 -20.87 -11.68
C PRO A 129 15.05 -20.51 -11.74
N LEU A 130 15.34 -19.24 -12.04
CA LEU A 130 16.70 -18.70 -12.05
C LEU A 130 17.39 -18.82 -10.68
N THR A 131 16.61 -18.94 -9.60
CA THR A 131 17.09 -18.94 -8.22
C THR A 131 16.27 -19.92 -7.38
N ALA A 132 16.91 -20.78 -6.60
CA ALA A 132 16.22 -21.71 -5.68
C ALA A 132 15.59 -20.98 -4.47
N SER A 133 16.00 -19.73 -4.23
CA SER A 133 15.45 -18.88 -3.19
C SER A 133 14.81 -17.65 -3.82
N THR A 134 13.65 -17.22 -3.32
CA THR A 134 13.01 -15.93 -3.65
C THR A 134 13.82 -14.71 -3.16
N GLY A 135 15.13 -14.85 -2.91
CA GLY A 135 15.93 -13.97 -2.06
C GLY A 135 17.31 -13.58 -2.60
N LEU A 136 17.52 -13.61 -3.91
CA LEU A 136 18.83 -13.29 -4.51
C LEU A 136 19.12 -11.79 -4.64
N PHE A 137 18.08 -10.97 -4.52
CA PHE A 137 18.25 -9.62 -4.02
C PHE A 137 18.05 -9.72 -2.52
N LYS A 138 18.86 -9.02 -1.71
CA LYS A 138 18.48 -8.69 -0.33
C LYS A 138 16.99 -8.41 -0.42
N LYS A 139 16.12 -9.25 0.16
CA LYS A 139 14.74 -8.85 0.48
C LYS A 139 14.98 -7.45 0.98
N LYS A 140 14.55 -6.40 0.24
CA LYS A 140 14.71 -4.99 0.63
C LYS A 140 14.62 -5.05 2.13
N GLU A 141 15.72 -4.89 2.88
CA GLU A 141 15.72 -5.31 4.30
C GLU A 141 14.41 -4.77 4.81
N ARG A 142 13.45 -5.66 5.09
CA ARG A 142 12.04 -5.28 5.14
C ARG A 142 12.04 -4.32 6.29
N ARG A 143 12.03 -3.00 6.01
CA ARG A 143 12.84 -1.99 6.73
C ARG A 143 13.22 -2.50 8.11
N LYS A 144 14.51 -2.69 8.43
CA LYS A 144 14.90 -3.09 9.81
C LYS A 144 14.31 -2.15 10.88
N THR A 145 13.86 -0.96 10.49
CA THR A 145 12.78 -0.28 11.19
C THR A 145 11.50 -1.12 11.06
N LYS A 146 11.26 -2.04 12.01
CA LYS A 146 9.88 -2.40 12.39
C LYS A 146 9.12 -1.07 12.31
N ASP A 147 8.21 -0.92 11.34
CA ASP A 147 7.40 0.28 11.25
C ASP A 147 6.73 0.35 12.63
N THR A 148 7.18 1.30 13.46
CA THR A 148 6.68 1.37 14.82
C THR A 148 5.18 1.57 14.69
N PRO A 149 4.36 0.75 15.37
CA PRO A 149 2.92 0.90 15.33
C PRO A 149 2.55 2.37 15.53
N LEU A 150 1.63 2.87 14.71
CA LEU A 150 1.14 4.23 14.83
C LEU A 150 0.37 4.30 16.15
N THR A 151 0.88 5.03 17.13
CA THR A 151 0.16 5.24 18.39
C THR A 151 -0.95 6.26 18.21
N ILE A 152 -1.98 6.20 19.05
CA ILE A 152 -3.06 7.21 19.06
C ILE A 152 -2.48 8.62 19.19
N ASP A 153 -1.51 8.83 20.08
CA ASP A 153 -0.86 10.14 20.26
C ASP A 153 -0.13 10.62 19.00
N PHE A 154 0.51 9.70 18.28
CA PHE A 154 1.14 10.02 17.02
C PHE A 154 0.11 10.40 15.95
N VAL A 155 -1.00 9.66 15.87
CA VAL A 155 -2.13 9.98 14.99
C VAL A 155 -2.74 11.34 15.34
N LYS A 156 -2.95 11.65 16.62
CA LYS A 156 -3.43 12.96 17.10
C LYS A 156 -2.51 14.09 16.64
N ARG A 157 -1.19 13.94 16.81
CA ARG A 157 -0.19 14.92 16.34
C ARG A 157 -0.23 15.09 14.82
N ALA A 158 -0.32 13.98 14.08
CA ALA A 158 -0.41 14.02 12.62
C ALA A 158 -1.68 14.74 12.15
N LEU A 159 -2.85 14.42 12.71
CA LEU A 159 -4.10 15.09 12.36
C LEU A 159 -4.13 16.56 12.79
N GLY A 160 -3.52 16.88 13.95
CA GLY A 160 -3.39 18.25 14.45
C GLY A 160 -2.53 19.15 13.55
N ALA A 161 -1.54 18.59 12.85
CA ALA A 161 -0.69 19.33 11.91
C ALA A 161 -1.39 19.69 10.59
N LEU A 162 -2.56 19.11 10.30
CA LEU A 162 -3.29 19.31 9.04
C LEU A 162 -4.33 20.44 9.14
N PRO A 163 -4.59 21.17 8.04
CA PRO A 163 -5.76 22.03 7.91
C PRO A 163 -7.05 21.20 7.98
N GLN A 164 -8.18 21.90 8.20
CA GLN A 164 -9.49 21.27 8.40
C GLN A 164 -9.88 20.30 7.26
N ARG A 165 -9.65 20.67 5.99
CA ARG A 165 -9.97 19.83 4.83
C ARG A 165 -9.17 18.53 4.84
N GLU A 166 -7.85 18.64 4.91
CA GLU A 166 -6.94 17.48 4.88
C GLU A 166 -7.11 16.61 6.12
N ARG A 167 -7.43 17.20 7.27
CA ARG A 167 -7.77 16.48 8.50
C ARG A 167 -9.03 15.65 8.34
N ALA A 168 -10.10 16.24 7.79
CA ALA A 168 -11.35 15.51 7.51
C ALA A 168 -11.12 14.36 6.52
N ILE A 169 -10.34 14.57 5.45
CA ILE A 169 -9.97 13.51 4.50
C ILE A 169 -9.18 12.39 5.20
N SER A 170 -8.20 12.76 6.02
CA SER A 170 -7.38 11.80 6.76
C SER A 170 -8.20 11.00 7.76
N MET A 171 -9.18 11.64 8.42
CA MET A 171 -10.09 10.98 9.35
C MET A 171 -11.02 10.01 8.63
N CYS A 172 -11.57 10.38 7.45
CA CYS A 172 -12.32 9.45 6.61
C CYS A 172 -11.46 8.25 6.20
N GLN A 173 -10.21 8.50 5.82
CA GLN A 173 -9.27 7.44 5.44
C GLN A 173 -8.98 6.49 6.60
N LEU A 174 -8.80 7.04 7.81
CA LEU A 174 -8.58 6.30 9.04
C LEU A 174 -9.79 5.45 9.38
N GLN A 175 -10.98 6.07 9.51
CA GLN A 175 -12.16 5.39 10.01
C GLN A 175 -12.77 4.41 9.01
N ALA A 176 -12.69 4.70 7.71
CA ALA A 176 -13.17 3.77 6.68
C ALA A 176 -12.14 2.72 6.28
N GLY A 177 -10.89 2.85 6.73
CA GLY A 177 -9.79 1.98 6.33
C GLY A 177 -9.52 2.03 4.83
N GLN A 178 -9.85 3.10 4.11
CA GLN A 178 -9.78 3.18 2.64
C GLN A 178 -8.47 3.73 2.09
N ALA A 179 -8.18 3.47 0.82
CA ALA A 179 -7.10 4.19 0.15
C ALA A 179 -7.55 5.64 -0.13
N ILE A 180 -6.60 6.57 -0.14
CA ILE A 180 -6.89 7.98 -0.43
C ILE A 180 -7.62 8.22 -1.75
N LYS A 181 -7.35 7.39 -2.78
CA LYS A 181 -8.05 7.46 -4.06
C LYS A 181 -9.55 7.24 -3.86
N GLN A 182 -9.92 6.26 -3.04
CA GLN A 182 -11.31 5.90 -2.78
C GLN A 182 -12.01 6.99 -1.96
N VAL A 183 -11.30 7.60 -1.00
CA VAL A 183 -11.83 8.76 -0.26
C VAL A 183 -12.07 9.97 -1.17
N LEU A 184 -11.13 10.27 -2.07
CA LEU A 184 -11.19 11.49 -2.91
C LEU A 184 -11.95 11.32 -4.23
N VAL A 185 -12.28 10.09 -4.62
CA VAL A 185 -13.05 9.76 -5.83
C VAL A 185 -14.41 9.21 -5.42
N ASP A 186 -14.44 8.00 -4.88
CA ASP A 186 -15.67 7.21 -4.67
C ASP A 186 -16.55 7.79 -3.53
N MET A 187 -15.95 8.17 -2.40
CA MET A 187 -16.68 8.81 -1.30
C MET A 187 -16.98 10.28 -1.60
N ASN A 188 -16.06 10.95 -2.31
CA ASN A 188 -16.08 12.41 -2.44
C ASN A 188 -17.27 12.92 -3.24
N CYS A 189 -17.75 12.18 -4.24
CA CYS A 189 -18.89 12.58 -5.08
C CYS A 189 -20.26 12.50 -4.38
N GLN A 190 -20.30 12.16 -3.09
CA GLN A 190 -21.54 11.84 -2.37
C GLN A 190 -22.00 12.94 -1.40
N ALA A 191 -21.65 14.21 -1.64
CA ALA A 191 -21.88 15.29 -0.68
C ALA A 191 -23.34 15.45 -0.25
N LYS A 192 -24.28 15.42 -1.21
CA LYS A 192 -25.72 15.54 -0.93
C LYS A 192 -26.19 14.44 0.04
N ARG A 193 -25.83 13.18 -0.23
CA ARG A 193 -26.19 12.03 0.62
C ARG A 193 -25.55 12.16 1.99
N VAL A 194 -24.23 12.37 2.05
CA VAL A 194 -23.48 12.43 3.31
C VAL A 194 -23.97 13.56 4.19
N PHE A 195 -24.14 14.77 3.65
CA PHE A 195 -24.63 15.91 4.43
C PHE A 195 -26.05 15.71 4.95
N ARG A 196 -26.94 15.07 4.17
CA ARG A 196 -28.26 14.69 4.64
C ARG A 196 -28.19 13.69 5.80
N GLU A 197 -27.35 12.66 5.69
CA GLU A 197 -27.20 11.66 6.77
C GLU A 197 -26.61 12.25 8.04
N ILE A 198 -25.70 13.21 7.91
CA ILE A 198 -25.17 14.01 9.02
C ILE A 198 -26.28 14.85 9.66
N ASP A 199 -27.10 15.52 8.86
CA ASP A 199 -28.20 16.37 9.37
C ASP A 199 -29.29 15.52 10.06
N MET A 200 -29.43 14.24 9.68
CA MET A 200 -30.29 13.27 10.36
C MET A 200 -29.69 12.71 11.67
N GLY A 201 -28.46 13.10 12.04
CA GLY A 201 -27.81 12.64 13.26
C GLY A 201 -27.34 11.19 13.23
N LYS A 202 -27.07 10.62 12.05
CA LYS A 202 -26.52 9.26 11.97
C LYS A 202 -25.16 9.19 12.67
N GLU A 203 -24.97 8.16 13.49
CA GLU A 203 -23.68 7.89 14.16
C GLU A 203 -22.65 7.28 13.21
N ARG A 204 -23.11 6.59 12.16
CA ARG A 204 -22.28 5.95 11.13
C ARG A 204 -22.84 6.20 9.74
N ILE A 205 -21.93 6.37 8.78
CA ILE A 205 -22.28 6.55 7.36
C ILE A 205 -21.56 5.47 6.56
N ARG A 206 -22.34 4.64 5.88
CA ARG A 206 -21.87 3.55 5.01
C ARG A 206 -21.42 4.07 3.66
N PHE A 207 -20.29 3.58 3.15
CA PHE A 207 -19.83 3.80 1.79
C PHE A 207 -19.61 2.48 1.08
N ASP A 208 -20.26 2.35 -0.08
CA ASP A 208 -20.17 1.19 -0.97
C ASP A 208 -19.10 1.45 -2.04
N PHE A 209 -18.37 0.40 -2.41
CA PHE A 209 -17.29 0.42 -3.39
C PHE A 209 -17.46 -0.77 -4.35
N ASP A 210 -17.38 -0.50 -5.65
CA ASP A 210 -17.59 -1.52 -6.68
C ASP A 210 -16.47 -2.56 -6.70
N GLU A 211 -15.21 -2.12 -6.55
CA GLU A 211 -14.06 -3.01 -6.40
C GLU A 211 -12.81 -2.24 -5.97
N ARG A 212 -11.76 -2.99 -5.65
CA ARG A 212 -10.44 -2.46 -5.34
C ARG A 212 -9.36 -3.19 -6.11
N LYS A 213 -8.62 -2.43 -6.94
CA LYS A 213 -7.47 -2.91 -7.72
C LYS A 213 -7.83 -4.09 -8.64
N GLY A 214 -9.04 -4.10 -9.23
CA GLY A 214 -9.46 -5.20 -10.09
C GLY A 214 -9.64 -6.52 -9.34
N ASN A 215 -9.92 -6.48 -8.02
CA ASN A 215 -10.21 -7.69 -7.26
C ASN A 215 -11.55 -8.31 -7.63
N GLY A 216 -12.38 -7.65 -8.46
CA GLY A 216 -13.61 -8.22 -9.01
C GLY A 216 -14.74 -8.39 -8.00
N PHE A 217 -14.67 -7.76 -6.82
CA PHE A 217 -15.74 -7.84 -5.83
C PHE A 217 -16.05 -6.50 -5.18
N ALA A 218 -17.35 -6.22 -5.04
CA ALA A 218 -17.85 -5.07 -4.33
C ALA A 218 -17.78 -5.28 -2.81
N TYR A 219 -17.60 -4.18 -2.09
CA TYR A 219 -17.48 -4.19 -0.64
C TYR A 219 -17.94 -2.84 -0.08
N PHE A 220 -18.04 -2.74 1.25
CA PHE A 220 -18.40 -1.48 1.89
C PHE A 220 -17.66 -1.30 3.21
N SER A 221 -17.61 -0.06 3.67
CA SER A 221 -17.06 0.32 4.98
C SER A 221 -17.83 1.50 5.53
N PHE A 222 -17.44 1.98 6.71
CA PHE A 222 -18.14 3.04 7.42
C PHE A 222 -17.18 4.15 7.84
N ILE A 223 -17.71 5.36 7.99
CA ILE A 223 -17.11 6.37 8.85
C ILE A 223 -18.03 6.59 10.04
N SER A 224 -17.49 7.11 11.14
CA SER A 224 -18.24 7.34 12.35
C SER A 224 -18.01 8.73 12.93
N ARG A 225 -18.26 8.89 14.23
CA ARG A 225 -18.37 10.16 14.96
C ARG A 225 -17.28 11.17 14.63
N ASP A 226 -16.00 10.82 14.72
CA ASP A 226 -14.93 11.80 14.51
C ASP A 226 -14.78 12.24 13.05
N ALA A 227 -14.89 11.32 12.08
CA ALA A 227 -14.88 11.72 10.68
C ALA A 227 -16.09 12.60 10.34
N ILE A 228 -17.27 12.24 10.87
CA ILE A 228 -18.50 13.02 10.70
C ILE A 228 -18.31 14.44 11.26
N GLN A 229 -17.75 14.59 12.46
CA GLN A 229 -17.46 15.90 13.06
C GLN A 229 -16.46 16.71 12.24
N GLU A 230 -15.40 16.08 11.74
CA GLU A 230 -14.42 16.78 10.89
C GLU A 230 -15.01 17.19 9.53
N ILE A 231 -15.93 16.40 8.97
CA ILE A 231 -16.73 16.77 7.79
C ILE A 231 -17.65 17.95 8.10
N GLN A 232 -18.34 17.96 9.25
CA GLN A 232 -19.20 19.08 9.66
C GLN A 232 -18.42 20.40 9.77
N LYS A 233 -17.26 20.37 10.42
CA LYS A 233 -16.35 21.53 10.52
C LYS A 233 -15.90 22.00 9.13
N TRP A 234 -15.56 21.07 8.24
CA TRP A 234 -15.19 21.39 6.86
C TRP A 234 -16.37 21.94 6.02
N ARG A 235 -17.59 21.42 6.20
CA ARG A 235 -18.81 21.83 5.49
C ARG A 235 -19.04 23.34 5.58
N LEU A 236 -18.74 23.96 6.72
CA LEU A 236 -18.83 25.41 6.92
C LEU A 236 -17.86 26.19 6.02
N GLN A 237 -16.60 25.76 5.95
CA GLN A 237 -15.59 26.39 5.10
C GLN A 237 -15.90 26.17 3.62
N ARG A 238 -16.29 24.94 3.26
CA ARG A 238 -16.76 24.58 1.93
C ARG A 238 -17.91 25.48 1.46
N LYS A 239 -18.92 25.71 2.31
CA LYS A 239 -20.05 26.59 1.99
C LYS A 239 -19.60 28.02 1.72
N LYS A 240 -18.67 28.57 2.51
CA LYS A 240 -18.11 29.91 2.27
C LYS A 240 -17.43 30.00 0.90
N ILE A 241 -16.61 29.01 0.54
CA ILE A 241 -15.92 28.96 -0.77
C ILE A 241 -16.95 28.92 -1.90
N LEU A 242 -17.93 28.03 -1.82
CA LEU A 242 -18.96 27.89 -2.87
C LEU A 242 -19.83 29.14 -3.02
N ASN A 243 -20.20 29.77 -1.90
CA ASN A 243 -20.95 31.04 -1.91
C ASN A 243 -20.15 32.17 -2.57
N GLN A 244 -18.84 32.28 -2.25
CA GLN A 244 -17.96 33.29 -2.87
C GLN A 244 -17.81 33.08 -4.37
N LEU A 245 -17.85 31.82 -4.83
CA LEU A 245 -17.79 31.47 -6.24
C LEU A 245 -19.15 31.52 -6.95
N GLY A 246 -20.25 31.69 -6.21
CA GLY A 246 -21.61 31.67 -6.77
C GLY A 246 -21.98 30.33 -7.41
N MET A 247 -21.52 29.20 -6.85
CA MET A 247 -21.71 27.88 -7.46
C MET A 247 -22.10 26.80 -6.46
N GLU A 248 -22.70 25.71 -6.97
CA GLU A 248 -22.92 24.48 -6.22
C GLU A 248 -21.87 23.42 -6.55
N SER A 249 -21.78 22.39 -5.71
CA SER A 249 -20.88 21.25 -5.94
C SER A 249 -21.46 20.00 -5.29
N ASP A 250 -21.30 18.86 -5.96
CA ASP A 250 -21.69 17.55 -5.43
C ASP A 250 -20.55 16.87 -4.65
N TYR A 251 -19.39 17.53 -4.55
CA TYR A 251 -18.19 16.95 -3.91
C TYR A 251 -18.03 17.38 -2.45
N ILE A 252 -17.69 16.45 -1.56
CA ILE A 252 -17.46 16.73 -0.13
C ILE A 252 -16.23 17.63 0.02
N PHE A 253 -15.13 17.26 -0.61
CA PHE A 253 -13.82 17.91 -0.55
C PHE A 253 -13.48 18.61 -1.88
N ILE A 254 -13.45 19.93 -1.82
CA ILE A 254 -13.19 20.81 -2.97
C ILE A 254 -11.92 21.63 -2.79
N THR A 255 -11.39 22.13 -3.91
CA THR A 255 -10.38 23.18 -3.97
C THR A 255 -11.02 24.54 -3.75
N GLU A 256 -10.18 25.58 -3.60
CA GLU A 256 -10.61 26.98 -3.53
C GLU A 256 -11.33 27.45 -4.80
N SER A 257 -11.19 26.72 -5.90
CA SER A 257 -11.89 26.95 -7.17
C SER A 257 -13.17 26.10 -7.35
N GLY A 258 -13.67 25.48 -6.28
CA GLY A 258 -14.91 24.67 -6.32
C GLY A 258 -14.77 23.26 -6.93
N LYS A 259 -13.62 22.94 -7.54
CA LYS A 259 -13.34 21.65 -8.19
C LYS A 259 -13.01 20.55 -7.17
N PRO A 260 -13.23 19.26 -7.47
CA PRO A 260 -12.85 18.17 -6.57
C PRO A 260 -11.34 18.15 -6.29
N LEU A 261 -10.96 17.86 -5.04
CA LEU A 261 -9.56 17.73 -4.66
C LEU A 261 -8.95 16.44 -5.23
N SER A 262 -7.88 16.54 -6.02
CA SER A 262 -7.18 15.38 -6.56
C SER A 262 -6.22 14.73 -5.54
N THR A 263 -5.98 13.43 -5.71
CA THR A 263 -5.02 12.67 -4.88
C THR A 263 -3.61 13.25 -4.91
N LYS A 264 -3.14 13.67 -6.09
CA LYS A 264 -1.83 14.32 -6.25
C LYS A 264 -1.76 15.61 -5.44
N LYS A 265 -2.78 16.47 -5.55
CA LYS A 265 -2.82 17.74 -4.81
C LYS A 265 -2.88 17.51 -3.31
N TYR A 266 -3.70 16.56 -2.85
CA TYR A 266 -3.74 16.16 -1.45
C TYR A 266 -2.36 15.72 -0.94
N HIS A 267 -1.68 14.81 -1.65
CA HIS A 267 -0.34 14.35 -1.24
C HIS A 267 0.67 15.49 -1.11
N THR A 268 0.69 16.43 -2.06
CA THR A 268 1.58 17.59 -2.00
C THR A 268 1.29 18.46 -0.77
N LEU A 269 0.01 18.74 -0.48
CA LEU A 269 -0.40 19.56 0.67
C LEU A 269 -0.07 18.86 2.00
N THR A 270 -0.47 17.60 2.14
CA THR A 270 -0.20 16.80 3.33
C THR A 270 1.31 16.69 3.59
N TRP A 271 2.11 16.46 2.54
CA TRP A 271 3.57 16.45 2.64
C TRP A 271 4.12 17.77 3.18
N TYR A 272 3.65 18.90 2.65
CA TYR A 272 4.07 20.23 3.09
C TYR A 272 3.77 20.44 4.58
N HIS A 273 2.56 20.13 5.02
CA HIS A 273 2.15 20.28 6.42
C HIS A 273 2.95 19.38 7.37
N TYR A 274 3.17 18.11 7.02
CA TYR A 274 3.99 17.20 7.83
C TYR A 274 5.46 17.59 7.86
N LYS A 275 6.01 18.09 6.75
CA LYS A 275 7.37 18.62 6.73
C LYS A 275 7.50 19.82 7.66
N LYS A 276 6.55 20.77 7.61
CA LYS A 276 6.51 21.95 8.47
C LYS A 276 6.39 21.58 9.97
N ALA A 277 5.61 20.54 10.28
CA ALA A 277 5.44 20.04 11.64
C ALA A 277 6.56 19.08 12.11
N GLY A 278 7.59 18.83 11.30
CA GLY A 278 8.68 17.90 11.65
C GLY A 278 8.30 16.41 11.63
N LEU A 279 7.12 16.05 11.14
CA LEU A 279 6.56 14.68 11.15
C LEU A 279 6.96 13.84 9.92
N TYR A 280 7.69 14.42 8.97
CA TYR A 280 8.07 13.75 7.71
C TYR A 280 9.45 13.07 7.76
N LYS A 281 10.23 13.22 8.84
CA LYS A 281 11.55 12.60 9.02
C LYS A 281 11.53 11.58 10.18
N GLY A 282 12.32 10.52 10.09
CA GLY A 282 12.48 9.49 11.13
C GLY A 282 11.75 8.17 10.86
N SER A 283 11.79 7.26 11.84
CA SER A 283 11.13 5.92 11.80
C SER A 283 9.60 5.99 11.68
N HIS A 284 9.01 7.15 11.99
CA HIS A 284 7.57 7.39 11.97
C HIS A 284 7.12 8.28 10.81
N SER A 285 7.84 8.35 9.68
CA SER A 285 7.47 9.24 8.58
C SER A 285 5.99 9.06 8.17
N VAL A 286 5.14 10.06 8.39
CA VAL A 286 3.72 9.95 8.05
C VAL A 286 3.58 9.98 6.54
N ARG A 287 3.07 8.88 5.99
CA ARG A 287 2.52 8.85 4.64
C ARG A 287 1.01 8.78 4.77
N SER A 288 0.29 9.33 3.81
CA SER A 288 -1.18 9.21 3.71
C SER A 288 -1.67 7.76 3.86
N HIS A 289 -0.90 6.78 3.40
CA HIS A 289 -1.24 5.35 3.60
C HIS A 289 -1.23 4.91 5.08
N GLY A 290 -0.55 5.66 5.96
CA GLY A 290 -0.46 5.39 7.40
C GLY A 290 -1.82 5.36 8.10
N PHE A 291 -2.75 6.26 7.75
CA PHE A 291 -4.09 6.26 8.34
C PHE A 291 -4.88 4.99 8.03
N ARG A 292 -4.78 4.49 6.80
CA ARG A 292 -5.34 3.17 6.44
C ARG A 292 -4.67 2.03 7.21
N LYS A 293 -3.36 2.12 7.45
CA LYS A 293 -2.63 1.12 8.24
C LYS A 293 -3.00 1.16 9.71
N PHE A 294 -3.33 2.33 10.23
CA PHE A 294 -3.86 2.47 11.59
C PHE A 294 -5.18 1.70 11.75
N PHE A 295 -6.11 1.78 10.79
CA PHE A 295 -7.33 0.95 10.81
C PHE A 295 -7.03 -0.55 10.96
N GLU A 296 -6.15 -1.07 10.11
CA GLU A 296 -5.75 -2.49 10.14
C GLU A 296 -5.04 -2.85 11.45
N GLN A 297 -4.16 -1.96 11.93
CA GLN A 297 -3.44 -2.13 13.18
C GLN A 297 -4.39 -2.19 14.36
N GLU A 298 -5.38 -1.29 14.44
CA GLU A 298 -6.34 -1.27 15.53
C GLU A 298 -7.33 -2.45 15.45
N ALA A 299 -7.49 -3.08 14.30
CA ALA A 299 -8.30 -4.30 14.19
C ALA A 299 -7.51 -5.60 14.46
N SER A 300 -6.19 -5.51 14.60
CA SER A 300 -5.30 -6.68 14.75
C SER A 300 -5.26 -7.32 16.16
N PRO A 301 -5.40 -6.57 17.28
CA PRO A 301 -5.31 -7.14 18.61
C PRO A 301 -6.46 -8.13 18.91
N PRO A 302 -6.16 -9.38 19.31
CA PRO A 302 -7.18 -10.40 19.56
C PRO A 302 -8.22 -10.00 20.61
N GLU A 303 -7.83 -9.24 21.62
CA GLU A 303 -8.68 -8.78 22.72
C GLU A 303 -9.84 -7.89 22.28
N ARG A 304 -9.78 -7.32 21.07
CA ARG A 304 -10.85 -6.49 20.49
C ARG A 304 -11.95 -7.33 19.84
N ASN A 305 -11.70 -8.64 19.68
CA ASN A 305 -12.66 -9.61 19.16
C ASN A 305 -13.27 -9.20 17.80
N VAL A 306 -12.46 -8.57 16.94
CA VAL A 306 -12.81 -8.18 15.57
C VAL A 306 -12.28 -9.25 14.61
N SER A 307 -13.15 -9.77 13.76
CA SER A 307 -12.74 -10.82 12.82
C SER A 307 -11.95 -10.26 11.63
N LYS A 308 -10.76 -10.84 11.40
CA LYS A 308 -9.84 -10.45 10.31
C LYS A 308 -10.45 -10.56 8.91
N GLY A 309 -11.41 -11.47 8.72
CA GLY A 309 -12.15 -11.61 7.47
C GLY A 309 -12.95 -10.34 7.16
N TYR A 310 -13.70 -9.83 8.16
CA TYR A 310 -14.49 -8.60 8.00
C TYR A 310 -13.61 -7.36 7.88
N VAL A 311 -12.46 -7.31 8.56
CA VAL A 311 -11.47 -6.24 8.37
C VAL A 311 -10.94 -6.25 6.94
N SER A 312 -10.57 -7.42 6.42
CA SER A 312 -10.10 -7.58 5.04
C SER A 312 -11.18 -7.18 4.03
N PHE A 313 -12.43 -7.55 4.28
CA PHE A 313 -13.60 -7.13 3.49
C PHE A 313 -13.77 -5.61 3.49
N MET A 314 -13.87 -4.97 4.67
CA MET A 314 -14.00 -3.51 4.78
C MET A 314 -12.86 -2.78 4.10
N MET A 315 -11.67 -3.38 4.07
CA MET A 315 -10.50 -2.84 3.39
C MET A 315 -10.45 -3.16 1.89
N GLY A 316 -11.23 -4.08 1.36
CA GLY A 316 -11.12 -4.60 -0.01
C GLY A 316 -9.79 -5.31 -0.27
N HIS A 317 -9.24 -6.02 0.72
CA HIS A 317 -8.04 -6.83 0.53
C HIS A 317 -8.40 -8.17 -0.11
N SER A 318 -7.63 -8.60 -1.10
CA SER A 318 -7.57 -10.00 -1.51
C SER A 318 -6.70 -10.78 -0.52
N SER A 319 -7.14 -11.98 -0.10
CA SER A 319 -6.36 -12.81 0.82
C SER A 319 -5.09 -13.33 0.11
N PRO A 320 -3.91 -13.26 0.75
CA PRO A 320 -2.66 -13.75 0.15
C PRO A 320 -2.53 -15.28 0.09
N GLN A 321 -3.45 -16.04 0.68
CA GLN A 321 -3.47 -17.51 0.61
C GLN A 321 -4.28 -18.06 -0.58
N ASP A 322 -5.02 -17.21 -1.30
CA ASP A 322 -5.98 -17.61 -2.35
C ASP A 322 -5.43 -17.45 -3.78
N GLN A 323 -4.13 -17.70 -3.99
CA GLN A 323 -3.62 -17.88 -5.37
C GLN A 323 -3.87 -19.29 -5.90
N ASP A 324 -4.15 -20.25 -5.02
CA ASP A 324 -4.50 -21.63 -5.37
C ASP A 324 -5.80 -22.02 -4.64
N ARG A 325 -6.88 -22.21 -5.41
CA ARG A 325 -8.07 -23.01 -5.07
C ARG A 325 -8.91 -22.60 -3.84
N THR A 326 -9.64 -21.49 -3.95
CA THR A 326 -11.06 -21.29 -3.52
C THR A 326 -11.41 -19.82 -3.74
N ASN A 327 -12.64 -19.51 -4.11
CA ASN A 327 -13.06 -18.14 -4.38
C ASN A 327 -12.95 -17.36 -3.04
N PRO A 328 -12.28 -16.19 -2.95
CA PRO A 328 -12.10 -15.42 -1.70
C PRO A 328 -13.40 -15.05 -0.96
N LEU A 329 -14.52 -15.26 -1.65
CA LEU A 329 -15.87 -15.28 -1.14
C LEU A 329 -16.06 -16.32 0.00
N ASP A 330 -15.43 -17.48 -0.03
CA ASP A 330 -15.68 -18.60 0.89
C ASP A 330 -15.27 -18.31 2.35
N VAL A 331 -14.25 -17.48 2.59
CA VAL A 331 -13.70 -17.21 3.93
C VAL A 331 -14.57 -16.26 4.77
N VAL A 332 -15.39 -15.41 4.12
CA VAL A 332 -16.35 -14.51 4.79
C VAL A 332 -17.80 -14.99 4.57
N GLY A 333 -17.98 -16.19 4.00
CA GLY A 333 -19.29 -16.77 3.71
C GLY A 333 -19.92 -16.23 2.44
N GLY A 334 -19.31 -16.52 1.30
CA GLY A 334 -19.85 -16.23 -0.02
C GLY A 334 -20.40 -14.81 -0.14
N VAL A 335 -19.69 -13.73 0.22
CA VAL A 335 -20.31 -12.39 0.48
C VAL A 335 -20.74 -11.62 -0.77
N TYR A 336 -21.32 -12.33 -1.75
CA TYR A 336 -22.38 -11.84 -2.64
C TYR A 336 -23.51 -12.85 -2.88
N ASP A 337 -23.60 -13.92 -2.09
CA ASP A 337 -24.71 -14.87 -2.02
C ASP A 337 -25.59 -14.65 -0.77
N GLY A 338 -25.65 -13.39 -0.32
CA GLY A 338 -26.76 -12.91 0.52
C GLY A 338 -26.44 -12.65 1.99
N ALA A 339 -25.21 -12.78 2.51
CA ALA A 339 -24.95 -12.51 3.93
C ALA A 339 -25.43 -11.14 4.47
N PRO A 340 -25.36 -10.01 3.72
CA PRO A 340 -25.99 -8.75 4.16
C PRO A 340 -27.54 -8.76 4.12
N ARG A 341 -28.16 -9.65 3.34
CA ARG A 341 -29.61 -9.92 3.32
C ARG A 341 -30.04 -10.95 4.38
N VAL A 342 -29.20 -11.94 4.67
CA VAL A 342 -29.45 -13.05 5.59
C VAL A 342 -29.15 -12.66 7.05
N TYR A 343 -28.11 -11.85 7.27
CA TYR A 343 -27.76 -11.33 8.60
C TYR A 343 -27.52 -9.81 8.52
N PRO A 344 -28.60 -9.01 8.56
CA PRO A 344 -28.49 -7.56 8.61
C PRO A 344 -27.54 -7.11 9.74
N GLY A 345 -26.61 -6.23 9.38
CA GLY A 345 -25.73 -5.56 10.34
C GLY A 345 -24.54 -6.37 10.88
N VAL A 346 -24.16 -7.53 10.35
CA VAL A 346 -22.96 -8.24 10.84
C VAL A 346 -21.68 -7.43 10.62
N VAL A 347 -21.47 -6.92 9.41
CA VAL A 347 -20.29 -6.09 9.09
C VAL A 347 -20.31 -4.80 9.92
N GLU A 348 -21.49 -4.22 10.12
CA GLU A 348 -21.66 -3.06 10.98
C GLU A 348 -21.27 -3.40 12.42
N ARG A 349 -21.80 -4.47 13.01
CA ARG A 349 -21.42 -4.95 14.36
C ARG A 349 -19.91 -5.19 14.52
N GLU A 350 -19.24 -5.74 13.51
CA GLU A 350 -17.78 -5.87 13.51
C GLU A 350 -17.07 -4.51 13.49
N TYR A 351 -17.63 -3.54 12.74
CA TYR A 351 -17.17 -2.16 12.76
C TYR A 351 -17.42 -1.48 14.12
N GLU A 352 -18.56 -1.71 14.77
CA GLU A 352 -18.92 -1.14 16.09
C GLU A 352 -17.90 -1.54 17.18
N LYS A 353 -17.40 -2.78 17.13
CA LYS A 353 -16.33 -3.24 18.04
C LYS A 353 -15.04 -2.45 17.85
N LEU A 354 -14.72 -2.09 16.60
CA LEU A 354 -13.50 -1.38 16.24
C LEU A 354 -13.61 0.13 16.47
N GLU A 355 -14.80 0.69 16.33
CA GLU A 355 -15.08 2.12 16.37
C GLU A 355 -14.48 2.87 17.57
N PRO A 356 -14.58 2.40 18.84
CA PRO A 356 -13.98 3.09 19.98
C PRO A 356 -12.48 3.36 19.83
N PHE A 357 -11.77 2.49 19.10
CA PHE A 357 -10.33 2.60 18.85
C PHE A 357 -10.00 3.47 17.62
N LEU A 358 -10.96 3.63 16.71
CA LEU A 358 -10.84 4.51 15.55
C LEU A 358 -11.28 5.96 15.85
N ASN A 359 -12.06 6.17 16.91
CA ASN A 359 -12.44 7.48 17.40
C ASN A 359 -11.26 8.11 18.17
N ILE A 360 -10.43 8.86 17.44
CA ILE A 360 -9.23 9.53 17.95
C ILE A 360 -9.54 10.62 19.00
N TYR A 361 -10.61 11.38 18.83
CA TYR A 361 -11.01 12.49 19.70
C TYR A 361 -12.15 12.11 20.63
N SER A 362 -13.11 11.31 20.16
CA SER A 362 -14.31 10.93 20.93
C SER A 362 -14.27 9.53 21.52
N GLY A 363 -13.22 8.75 21.26
CA GLY A 363 -13.04 7.44 21.84
C GLY A 363 -12.87 7.54 23.35
N GLY A 364 -13.56 6.66 24.09
CA GLY A 364 -13.30 6.51 25.51
C GLY A 364 -11.83 6.18 25.71
N SER A 365 -11.17 6.86 26.62
CA SER A 365 -9.89 6.45 27.18
C SER A 365 -10.05 5.13 27.95
N GLN A 366 -10.43 4.04 27.26
CA GLN A 366 -10.15 2.72 27.76
C GLN A 366 -8.67 2.52 27.51
N GLY A 367 -7.94 2.52 28.62
CA GLY A 367 -6.50 2.44 28.62
C GLY A 367 -6.03 1.39 27.63
N SER A 368 -4.93 1.70 26.96
CA SER A 368 -3.99 0.65 26.60
C SER A 368 -4.02 -0.38 27.73
N PRO A 369 -4.18 -1.69 27.48
CA PRO A 369 -3.73 -2.65 28.49
C PRO A 369 -2.31 -2.17 28.76
N VAL A 370 -2.05 -1.76 30.01
CA VAL A 370 -0.76 -1.28 30.47
C VAL A 370 0.22 -2.24 29.83
N GLY A 371 0.93 -1.76 28.81
CA GLY A 371 1.92 -2.57 28.15
C GLY A 371 2.81 -2.98 29.29
N VAL A 372 2.89 -4.29 29.56
CA VAL A 372 3.73 -4.83 30.62
C VAL A 372 5.03 -4.07 30.50
N MET A 373 5.27 -3.14 31.44
CA MET A 373 6.46 -2.32 31.37
C MET A 373 7.59 -3.34 31.37
N PRO A 374 8.51 -3.30 30.39
CA PRO A 374 9.65 -4.20 30.37
C PRO A 374 10.22 -4.25 31.78
N ARG A 375 10.42 -5.44 32.34
CA ARG A 375 10.78 -5.63 33.76
C ARG A 375 11.87 -4.66 34.25
N LYS A 376 12.82 -4.32 33.37
CA LYS A 376 13.87 -3.30 33.58
C LYS A 376 13.36 -1.87 33.84
N GLN A 377 12.26 -1.44 33.22
CA GLN A 377 11.61 -0.14 33.47
C GLN A 377 10.81 -0.15 34.78
N GLN A 378 10.19 -1.27 35.15
CA GLN A 378 9.56 -1.41 36.48
C GLN A 378 10.61 -1.39 37.59
N GLU A 379 11.72 -2.10 37.41
CA GLU A 379 12.86 -2.09 38.33
C GLU A 379 13.49 -0.68 38.40
N ALA A 380 13.65 0.01 37.28
CA ALA A 380 14.16 1.39 37.27
C ALA A 380 13.23 2.38 37.98
N LEU A 381 11.90 2.23 37.84
CA LEU A 381 10.93 3.07 38.55
C LEU A 381 10.84 2.73 40.03
N ALA A 382 11.00 1.47 40.42
CA ALA A 382 11.06 1.06 41.81
C ALA A 382 12.33 1.62 42.49
N VAL A 383 13.49 1.48 41.85
CA VAL A 383 14.76 2.07 42.31
C VAL A 383 14.67 3.60 42.36
N PHE A 384 14.02 4.23 41.38
CA PHE A 384 13.79 5.66 41.39
C PHE A 384 12.89 6.07 42.55
N ALA A 385 11.75 5.39 42.77
CA ALA A 385 10.85 5.64 43.90
C ALA A 385 11.53 5.44 45.26
N GLU A 386 12.38 4.43 45.39
CA GLU A 386 13.19 4.19 46.59
C GLU A 386 14.26 5.29 46.78
N MET A 387 14.88 5.77 45.70
CA MET A 387 15.76 6.95 45.71
C MET A 387 15.03 8.23 46.11
N LEU A 388 13.78 8.40 45.67
CA LEU A 388 12.95 9.56 46.03
C LEU A 388 12.57 9.54 47.51
N ASN A 389 12.32 8.36 48.08
CA ASN A 389 11.95 8.19 49.49
C ASN A 389 13.15 8.25 50.44
N SER A 390 14.34 7.87 49.98
CA SER A 390 15.56 7.83 50.80
C SER A 390 16.31 9.17 50.88
N ASN A 391 15.96 10.18 50.05
CA ASN A 391 16.66 11.46 50.08
C ASN A 391 15.74 12.68 49.81
N PRO A 392 14.98 13.13 50.83
CA PRO A 392 14.01 14.22 50.69
C PRO A 392 14.60 15.55 50.22
N GLU A 393 15.89 15.80 50.52
CA GLU A 393 16.57 17.04 50.11
C GLU A 393 16.86 17.09 48.60
N LYS A 394 17.21 15.96 47.98
CA LYS A 394 17.36 15.88 46.52
C LYS A 394 16.02 16.13 45.82
N MET A 395 14.91 15.71 46.42
CA MET A 395 13.58 15.96 45.89
C MET A 395 13.19 17.44 45.91
N ARG A 396 13.49 18.15 47.00
CA ARG A 396 13.27 19.60 47.05
C ARG A 396 14.10 20.34 46.00
N LYS A 397 15.35 19.94 45.77
CA LYS A 397 16.20 20.52 44.70
C LYS A 397 15.66 20.23 43.30
N PHE A 398 15.17 19.02 43.04
CA PHE A 398 14.60 18.65 41.76
C PHE A 398 13.26 19.35 41.48
N GLN A 399 12.39 19.46 42.49
CA GLN A 399 11.16 20.26 42.40
C GLN A 399 11.45 21.73 42.13
N LYS A 400 12.47 22.29 42.78
CA LYS A 400 12.91 23.67 42.53
C LYS A 400 13.41 23.86 41.09
N PHE A 401 14.19 22.91 40.57
CA PHE A 401 14.65 22.93 39.18
C PHE A 401 13.51 22.85 38.15
N LEU A 402 12.48 22.04 38.41
CA LEU A 402 11.30 21.94 37.53
C LEU A 402 10.39 23.16 37.56
N LEU A 403 10.42 23.94 38.64
CA LEU A 403 9.67 25.20 38.77
C LEU A 403 10.42 26.40 38.17
N GLU A 404 11.72 26.24 37.90
CA GLU A 404 12.57 27.24 37.25
C GLU A 404 12.68 27.04 35.71
N LEU A 405 12.05 25.98 35.18
CA LEU A 405 11.80 25.74 33.76
C LEU A 405 10.39 26.19 33.37
#